data_AF-A0A969E1N8-F1
#
_entry.id   AF-A0A969E1N8-F1
#
_cell.length_a   1.000
_cell.length_b   1.000
_cell.length_c   1.000
_cell.angle_alpha   90.00
_cell.angle_beta   90.00
_cell.angle_gamma   90.00
#
_symmetry.space_group_name_H-M   'P 1'
#
loop_
_entity.id
_entity.type
_entity.pdbx_description
1 polymer ?
#
loop_
_entity_poly.entity_id
_entity_poly.type
_entity_poly.pdbx_seq_one_letter_code
_entity_poly.pdbx_strand_id
1 'polypeptide(L)' 'MLQTRTIEPRTLGLLKTLMSMPLLNQFYLVGGTALALQLGHRVSVDLDLFTTEPFDKNNLVEFLSNEFDF' A
#
# COMPACT_ATOMS: atom_id res chain seq x y z
N MET A 1 -7.67 11.97 11.91
CA MET A 1 -8.14 10.59 11.67
C MET A 1 -8.22 10.36 10.16
N LEU A 2 -7.84 9.18 9.67
CA LEU A 2 -7.87 8.89 8.22
C LEU A 2 -9.32 8.77 7.72
N GLN A 3 -9.56 9.29 6.51
CA GLN A 3 -10.85 9.33 5.82
C GLN A 3 -11.09 8.03 5.05
N THR A 4 -11.18 6.90 5.75
CA THR A 4 -11.26 5.55 5.13
C THR A 4 -12.42 5.35 4.16
N ARG A 5 -13.45 6.20 4.19
CA ARG A 5 -14.54 6.23 3.18
C ARG A 5 -14.07 6.51 1.75
N THR A 6 -12.84 6.99 1.56
CA THR A 6 -12.27 7.26 0.23
C THR A 6 -11.66 6.05 -0.44
N ILE A 7 -11.57 4.91 0.25
CA ILE A 7 -11.03 3.67 -0.29
C ILE A 7 -12.08 2.57 -0.12
N GLU A 8 -12.21 1.73 -1.14
CA GLU A 8 -13.08 0.55 -1.08
C GLU A 8 -12.61 -0.42 0.05
N PRO A 9 -13.52 -1.02 0.83
CA PRO A 9 -13.15 -1.85 1.97
C PRO A 9 -12.13 -2.97 1.70
N ARG A 10 -12.18 -3.64 0.54
CA ARG A 10 -11.20 -4.66 0.15
C ARG A 10 -9.84 -4.05 -0.16
N THR A 11 -9.78 -2.92 -0.86
CA THR A 11 -8.51 -2.20 -1.10
C THR A 11 -7.90 -1.72 0.22
N LEU A 12 -8.71 -1.24 1.17
CA LEU A 12 -8.23 -0.89 2.51
C LEU A 12 -7.73 -2.12 3.28
N GLY A 13 -8.41 -3.26 3.12
CA GLY A 13 -7.96 -4.55 3.65
C GLY A 13 -6.60 -4.94 3.10
N LEU A 14 -6.44 -4.91 1.78
CA LEU A 14 -5.17 -5.19 1.11
C LEU A 14 -4.06 -4.25 1.58
N LEU A 15 -4.32 -2.94 1.68
CA LEU A 15 -3.35 -1.98 2.19
C LEU A 15 -2.89 -2.35 3.62
N LYS A 16 -3.81 -2.73 4.51
CA LYS A 16 -3.44 -3.17 5.87
C LYS A 16 -2.60 -4.44 5.85
N THR A 17 -2.94 -5.39 4.99
CA THR A 17 -2.16 -6.61 4.80
C THR A 17 -0.75 -6.30 4.32
N LEU A 18 -0.60 -5.50 3.26
CA LEU A 18 0.70 -5.06 2.74
C LEU A 18 1.54 -4.34 3.82
N MET A 19 0.95 -3.42 4.58
CA MET A 19 1.64 -2.67 5.65
C MET A 19 1.98 -3.51 6.88
N SER A 20 1.45 -4.74 6.99
CA SER A 20 1.79 -5.68 8.07
C SER A 20 2.95 -6.62 7.70
N MET A 21 3.35 -6.65 6.42
CA MET A 21 4.41 -7.53 5.94
C MET A 21 5.79 -6.97 6.30
N PRO A 22 6.67 -7.75 6.97
CA PRO A 22 7.99 -7.26 7.37
C PRO A 22 8.84 -6.72 6.23
N LEU A 23 8.74 -7.32 5.04
CA LEU A 23 9.49 -6.92 3.85
C LEU A 23 9.04 -5.54 3.30
N LEU A 24 7.86 -5.07 3.71
CA LEU A 24 7.28 -3.78 3.31
C LEU A 24 7.35 -2.72 4.43
N ASN A 25 7.98 -3.00 5.56
CA ASN A 25 8.03 -2.08 6.71
C ASN A 25 8.68 -0.73 6.39
N GLN A 26 9.64 -0.69 5.46
CA GLN A 26 10.28 0.56 5.02
C GLN A 26 9.49 1.30 3.92
N PHE A 27 8.36 0.77 3.47
CA PHE A 27 7.54 1.37 2.43
C PHE A 27 6.41 2.21 3.02
N TYR A 28 6.06 3.28 2.31
CA TYR A 28 5.02 4.21 2.69
C TYR A 28 4.01 4.36 1.56
N LEU A 29 2.73 4.45 1.92
CA LEU A 29 1.69 4.84 0.98
C LEU A 29 1.89 6.31 0.59
N VAL A 30 1.98 6.57 -0.71
CA VAL A 30 2.19 7.91 -1.25
C VAL A 30 1.11 8.28 -2.28
N GLY A 31 1.31 9.41 -2.95
CA GLY A 31 0.51 9.81 -4.10
C GLY A 31 -0.94 10.16 -3.77
N GLY A 32 -1.80 9.94 -4.76
CA GLY A 32 -3.19 10.37 -4.72
C GLY A 32 -4.01 9.69 -3.63
N THR A 33 -3.72 8.42 -3.36
CA THR A 33 -4.45 7.63 -2.36
C THR A 33 -4.07 8.00 -0.95
N ALA A 34 -2.78 8.26 -0.67
CA ALA A 34 -2.37 8.80 0.62
C ALA A 34 -3.08 10.14 0.91
N LEU A 35 -3.11 11.04 -0.08
CA LEU A 35 -3.78 12.32 0.08
C LEU A 35 -5.31 12.16 0.26
N ALA A 36 -5.93 11.21 -0.44
CA ALA A 36 -7.36 10.93 -0.31
C ALA A 36 -7.71 10.39 1.08
N LEU A 37 -6.85 9.57 1.70
CA LEU A 37 -7.00 9.14 3.08
C LEU A 37 -6.79 10.29 4.08
N GLN A 38 -5.93 11.25 3.78
CA GLN A 38 -5.69 12.39 4.67
C GLN A 38 -6.83 13.42 4.61
N LEU A 39 -7.23 13.82 3.41
CA LEU A 39 -8.17 14.95 3.20
C LEU A 39 -9.61 14.51 2.98
N GLY A 40 -9.85 13.28 2.52
CA GLY A 40 -11.21 12.82 2.23
C GLY A 40 -11.82 13.45 0.97
N HIS A 41 -11.00 14.01 0.08
CA HIS A 41 -11.42 14.90 -1.01
C HIS A 41 -11.93 14.18 -2.25
N ARG A 42 -11.65 12.88 -2.41
CA ARG A 42 -12.17 12.04 -3.49
C ARG A 42 -12.05 10.56 -3.13
N VAL A 43 -12.72 9.69 -3.88
CA VAL A 43 -12.45 8.26 -3.90
C VAL A 43 -11.15 7.98 -4.66
N SER A 44 -10.35 7.02 -4.19
CA SER A 44 -9.10 6.58 -4.82
C SER A 44 -9.03 5.05 -4.78
N VAL A 45 -8.44 4.45 -5.81
CA VAL A 45 -8.42 2.99 -6.01
C VAL A 45 -7.02 2.40 -6.09
N ASP A 46 -6.00 3.21 -6.39
CA ASP A 46 -4.62 2.76 -6.59
C ASP A 46 -3.85 2.69 -5.27
N LEU A 47 -2.84 1.81 -5.16
CA LEU A 47 -1.91 1.78 -4.04
C LEU A 47 -0.48 1.99 -4.56
N ASP A 48 0.11 3.13 -4.23
CA ASP A 48 1.50 3.44 -4.53
C ASP A 48 2.34 3.35 -3.25
N LEU A 49 3.29 2.40 -3.20
CA LEU A 49 4.18 2.18 -2.07
C LEU A 49 5.63 2.54 -2.44
N PHE A 50 6.22 3.48 -1.71
CA PHE A 50 7.55 4.01 -1.98
C PHE A 50 8.43 3.89 -0.74
N THR A 51 9.72 3.67 -0.94
CA THR A 51 10.73 3.69 0.12
C THR A 51 11.95 4.49 -0.31
N THR A 52 12.61 5.14 0.65
CA THR A 52 13.92 5.78 0.46
C THR A 52 15.07 4.82 0.76
N GLU A 53 14.78 3.68 1.38
CA GLU A 53 15.78 2.69 1.74
C GLU A 53 16.09 1.77 0.55
N PRO A 54 17.36 1.36 0.36
CA PRO A 54 17.68 0.33 -0.62
C PRO A 54 16.97 -0.97 -0.25
N PHE A 55 16.50 -1.70 -1.26
CA PHE A 55 15.87 -3.00 -1.08
C PHE A 55 16.22 -3.93 -2.25
N ASP A 56 16.10 -5.23 -2.02
CA ASP A 56 16.26 -6.21 -3.09
C ASP A 56 14.95 -6.35 -3.87
N LYS A 57 14.96 -5.81 -5.10
CA LYS A 57 13.82 -5.87 -6.01
C LYS A 57 13.43 -7.30 -6.37
N ASN A 58 14.40 -8.19 -6.60
CA ASN A 58 14.11 -9.55 -7.05
C ASN A 58 13.48 -10.35 -5.92
N ASN A 59 14.02 -10.22 -4.71
CA ASN A 59 13.44 -10.83 -3.51
C ASN A 59 12.01 -10.33 -3.26
N LEU A 60 11.77 -9.03 -3.41
CA LEU A 60 10.43 -8.46 -3.22
C LEU A 60 9.43 -8.99 -4.26
N VAL A 61 9.83 -9.08 -5.53
CA VAL A 61 8.97 -9.62 -6.60
C VAL A 61 8.64 -11.08 -6.32
N GLU A 62 9.65 -11.90 -5.99
CA GLU A 62 9.45 -13.31 -5.65
C GLU A 62 8.52 -13.49 -4.44
N PHE A 63 8.76 -12.72 -3.38
CA PHE A 63 7.91 -12.73 -2.19
C PHE A 63 6.45 -12.41 -2.51
N LEU A 64 6.19 -11.32 -3.25
CA LEU A 64 4.83 -10.91 -3.59
C LEU A 64 4.15 -11.92 -4.52
N SER A 65 4.88 -12.49 -5.49
CA SER A 65 4.34 -13.49 -6.42
C SER A 65 3.89 -14.75 -5.68
N ASN A 66 4.68 -15.21 -4.72
CA ASN A 66 4.37 -16.37 -3.90
C ASN A 66 3.23 -16.11 -2.90
N GLU A 67 3.17 -14.92 -2.30
CA GLU A 67 2.15 -14.59 -1.28
C GLU A 67 0.75 -14.38 -1.89
N PHE A 68 0.69 -13.92 -3.15
CA PHE A 68 -0.56 -13.57 -3.82
C PHE A 68 -0.88 -14.44 -5.05
N ASP A 69 -0.16 -15.54 -5.25
CA ASP A 69 -0.36 -16.52 -6.32
C ASP A 69 -0.45 -15.89 -7.74
N PHE A 70 0.52 -15.05 -8.13
CA PHE A 70 0.58 -14.43 -9.47
C PHE A 70 1.85 -14.73 -10.26
#